data_AF-A0A530QKZ7-F1
#
_entry.id   AF-A0A530QKZ7-F1
#
_cell.length_a   1.000
_cell.length_b   1.000
_cell.length_c   1.000
_cell.angle_alpha   90.00
_cell.angle_beta   90.00
_cell.angle_gamma   90.00
#
_symmetry.space_group_name_H-M   'P 1'
#
loop_
_entity.id
_entity.type
_entity.pdbx_description
1 polymer ?
#
loop_
_entity_poly.entity_id
_entity_poly.type
_entity_poly.pdbx_seq_one_letter_code
_entity_poly.pdbx_strand_id
1 'polypeptide(L)'
;ILEAAVQVLASEGAQRFTTTRVAERAGVSVGSLYQYFPNKAALLFRLQSDEWRQTGGLLRTILEDDKRPPLERMRTLVHAFIRSECEEAAVRVALNDAAPLYRDAPEAHEARASGERTVQAFLREVLPGTPQATQD
;
A
#
# COMPACT_ATOMS: atom_id res chain seq x y z
N ILE A 1 -0.09 -18.06 -1.05
CA ILE A 1 -0.62 -17.41 -2.28
C ILE A 1 -0.16 -15.97 -2.40
N LEU A 2 -0.47 -15.07 -1.44
CA LEU A 2 -0.08 -13.65 -1.52
C LEU A 2 1.44 -13.45 -1.64
N GLU A 3 2.23 -14.13 -0.80
CA GLU A 3 3.69 -14.05 -0.89
C GLU A 3 4.23 -14.52 -2.26
N ALA A 4 3.69 -15.64 -2.78
CA ALA A 4 4.02 -16.11 -4.12
C ALA A 4 3.63 -15.10 -5.21
N ALA A 5 2.53 -14.36 -5.02
CA ALA A 5 2.13 -13.31 -5.94
C ALA A 5 3.09 -12.11 -5.92
N VAL A 6 3.57 -11.69 -4.74
CA VAL A 6 4.64 -10.68 -4.62
C VAL A 6 5.90 -11.16 -5.33
N GLN A 7 6.29 -12.42 -5.13
CA GLN A 7 7.48 -12.99 -5.78
C GLN A 7 7.34 -13.00 -7.30
N VAL A 8 6.19 -13.41 -7.85
CA VAL A 8 5.93 -13.39 -9.30
C VAL A 8 5.96 -11.96 -9.85
N LEU A 9 5.38 -10.99 -9.14
CA LEU A 9 5.46 -9.57 -9.53
C LEU A 9 6.90 -9.07 -9.56
N ALA A 10 7.70 -9.40 -8.55
CA ALA A 10 9.08 -8.97 -8.44
C ALA A 10 9.98 -9.61 -9.51
N SER A 11 9.76 -10.90 -9.84
CA SER A 11 10.63 -11.62 -10.78
C SER A 11 10.22 -11.50 -12.24
N GLU A 12 8.92 -11.42 -12.53
CA GLU A 12 8.40 -11.45 -13.91
C GLU A 12 7.74 -10.13 -14.35
N GLY A 13 7.46 -9.24 -13.41
CA GLY A 13 6.82 -7.95 -13.66
C GLY A 13 5.30 -8.04 -13.88
N ALA A 14 4.65 -6.88 -13.84
CA ALA A 14 3.20 -6.75 -13.94
C ALA A 14 2.60 -7.37 -15.22
N GLN A 15 3.28 -7.25 -16.36
CA GLN A 15 2.78 -7.74 -17.66
C GLN A 15 2.70 -9.26 -17.76
N ARG A 16 3.56 -9.99 -17.03
CA ARG A 16 3.58 -11.46 -17.04
C ARG A 16 2.85 -12.07 -15.86
N PHE A 17 2.32 -11.26 -14.96
CA PHE A 17 1.59 -11.71 -13.78
C PHE A 17 0.29 -12.44 -14.15
N THR A 18 0.17 -13.71 -13.78
CA THR A 18 -1.05 -14.52 -14.00
C THR A 18 -1.37 -15.39 -12.79
N THR A 19 -2.66 -15.67 -12.56
CA THR A 19 -3.11 -16.57 -11.48
C THR A 19 -2.50 -17.97 -11.58
N THR A 20 -2.26 -18.47 -12.80
CA THR A 20 -1.58 -19.75 -13.03
C THR A 20 -0.14 -19.76 -12.49
N ARG A 21 0.66 -18.73 -12.80
CA ARG A 21 2.04 -18.60 -12.30
C ARG A 21 2.08 -18.45 -10.79
N VAL A 22 1.12 -17.71 -10.22
CA VAL A 22 0.99 -17.59 -8.77
C VAL A 22 0.68 -18.94 -8.13
N ALA A 23 -0.23 -19.73 -8.71
CA ALA A 23 -0.56 -21.06 -8.21
C ALA A 23 0.66 -21.99 -8.25
N GLU A 24 1.38 -22.01 -9.37
CA GLU A 24 2.63 -22.75 -9.55
C GLU A 24 3.68 -22.35 -8.51
N ARG A 25 3.95 -21.05 -8.36
CA ARG A 25 4.92 -20.53 -7.39
C ARG A 25 4.52 -20.81 -5.94
N ALA A 26 3.22 -20.83 -5.65
CA ALA A 26 2.66 -21.14 -4.34
C ALA A 26 2.59 -22.65 -4.04
N GLY A 27 2.85 -23.53 -5.02
CA GLY A 27 2.73 -24.98 -4.86
C GLY A 27 1.30 -25.44 -4.64
N VAL A 28 0.31 -24.72 -5.16
CA VAL A 28 -1.13 -25.08 -5.05
C VAL A 28 -1.74 -25.31 -6.43
N SER A 29 -2.86 -26.03 -6.47
CA SER A 29 -3.61 -26.16 -7.72
C SER A 29 -4.23 -24.80 -8.13
N VAL A 30 -4.38 -24.60 -9.44
CA VAL A 30 -5.08 -23.42 -9.99
C VAL A 30 -6.52 -23.35 -9.47
N GLY A 31 -7.19 -24.50 -9.35
CA GLY A 31 -8.55 -24.58 -8.78
C GLY A 31 -8.60 -24.11 -7.34
N SER A 32 -7.64 -24.51 -6.51
CA SER A 32 -7.52 -24.03 -5.12
C SER A 32 -7.30 -22.52 -5.06
N LEU A 33 -6.47 -21.96 -5.95
CA LEU A 33 -6.28 -20.51 -6.00
C LEU A 33 -7.57 -19.77 -6.32
N TYR A 34 -8.35 -20.24 -7.30
CA TYR A 34 -9.62 -19.61 -7.68
C TYR A 34 -10.68 -19.66 -6.57
N GLN A 35 -10.60 -20.61 -5.64
CA GLN A 35 -11.47 -20.63 -4.45
C GLN A 35 -11.21 -19.45 -3.50
N TYR A 36 -9.96 -18.97 -3.42
CA TYR A 36 -9.61 -17.81 -2.59
C TYR A 36 -9.64 -16.49 -3.37
N PHE A 37 -9.22 -16.51 -4.62
CA PHE A 37 -9.09 -15.34 -5.48
C PHE A 37 -9.72 -15.63 -6.85
N PRO A 38 -10.97 -15.20 -7.07
CA PRO A 38 -11.73 -15.58 -8.27
C PRO A 38 -11.12 -15.04 -9.58
N ASN A 39 -10.26 -14.03 -9.50
CA ASN A 39 -9.57 -13.47 -10.66
C ASN A 39 -8.26 -12.75 -10.25
N LYS A 40 -7.46 -12.34 -11.25
CA LYS A 40 -6.19 -11.61 -11.03
C LYS A 40 -6.38 -10.31 -10.24
N ALA A 41 -7.48 -9.59 -10.49
CA ALA A 41 -7.74 -8.31 -9.85
C ALA A 41 -8.02 -8.48 -8.34
N ALA A 42 -8.78 -9.49 -7.93
CA ALA A 42 -9.05 -9.78 -6.52
C ALA A 42 -7.78 -10.09 -5.73
N LEU A 43 -6.85 -10.86 -6.34
CA LEU A 43 -5.55 -11.16 -5.74
C LEU A 43 -4.69 -9.90 -5.59
N LEU A 44 -4.57 -9.12 -6.65
CA LEU A 44 -3.78 -7.88 -6.65
C LEU A 44 -4.38 -6.83 -5.70
N PHE A 45 -5.71 -6.73 -5.65
CA PHE A 45 -6.41 -5.83 -4.75
C PHE A 45 -6.14 -6.20 -3.30
N ARG A 46 -6.16 -7.51 -2.98
CA ARG A 46 -5.79 -7.96 -1.64
C ARG A 46 -4.35 -7.59 -1.27
N LEU A 47 -3.40 -7.78 -2.18
CA LEU A 47 -2.00 -7.37 -1.96
C LEU A 47 -1.91 -5.86 -1.67
N GLN A 48 -2.57 -5.06 -2.49
CA GLN A 48 -2.56 -3.60 -2.37
C GLN A 48 -3.21 -3.12 -1.05
N SER A 49 -4.32 -3.73 -0.66
CA SER A 49 -5.03 -3.40 0.58
C SER A 49 -4.24 -3.81 1.84
N ASP A 50 -3.52 -4.93 1.78
CA ASP A 50 -2.63 -5.34 2.87
C ASP A 50 -1.43 -4.37 2.98
N GLU A 51 -0.85 -3.95 1.86
CA GLU A 51 0.24 -2.96 1.80
C GLU A 51 -0.19 -1.60 2.37
N TRP A 52 -1.35 -1.07 1.96
CA TRP A 52 -1.87 0.19 2.50
C TRP A 52 -2.06 0.14 4.02
N ARG A 53 -2.55 -0.98 4.55
CA ARG A 53 -2.75 -1.16 5.99
C ARG A 53 -1.43 -1.19 6.74
N GLN A 54 -0.44 -1.92 6.21
CA GLN A 54 0.88 -2.04 6.80
C GLN A 54 1.63 -0.71 6.77
N THR A 55 1.69 -0.06 5.61
CA THR A 55 2.36 1.23 5.43
C THR A 55 1.68 2.31 6.26
N GLY A 56 0.35 2.42 6.23
CA GLY A 56 -0.39 3.37 7.07
C GLY A 56 -0.11 3.18 8.57
N GLY A 57 -0.04 1.93 9.04
CA GLY A 57 0.34 1.61 10.41
C GLY A 57 1.76 2.05 10.76
N LEU A 58 2.73 1.77 9.88
CA LEU A 58 4.13 2.14 10.05
C LEU A 58 4.31 3.66 10.11
N LEU A 59 3.72 4.40 9.18
CA LEU A 59 3.82 5.86 9.13
C LEU A 59 3.27 6.51 10.40
N ARG A 60 2.14 6.00 10.90
CA ARG A 60 1.59 6.41 12.18
C ARG A 60 2.53 6.14 13.34
N THR A 61 3.08 4.93 13.45
CA THR A 61 4.05 4.60 14.51
C THR A 61 5.27 5.52 14.48
N ILE A 62 5.79 5.84 13.28
CA ILE A 62 6.91 6.79 13.14
C ILE A 62 6.51 8.19 13.64
N LEU A 63 5.33 8.67 13.25
CA LEU A 63 4.79 9.96 13.68
C LEU A 63 4.16 9.95 15.06
N GLU A 64 4.23 8.88 15.86
CA GLU A 64 3.74 8.87 17.25
C GLU A 64 4.89 8.62 18.25
N ASP A 65 6.12 8.40 17.76
CA ASP A 65 7.31 8.17 18.59
C ASP A 65 7.80 9.47 19.25
N ASP A 66 7.14 9.85 20.35
CA ASP A 66 7.43 11.04 21.18
C ASP A 66 8.84 11.08 21.77
N LYS A 67 9.55 9.96 21.77
CA LYS A 67 10.95 9.86 22.20
C LYS A 67 11.92 10.45 21.19
N ARG A 68 11.48 10.69 19.96
CA ARG A 68 12.31 11.26 18.88
C ARG A 68 11.95 12.70 18.58
N PRO A 69 12.93 13.57 18.27
CA PRO A 69 12.66 14.91 17.80
C PRO A 69 11.77 14.91 16.53
N PRO A 70 10.87 15.90 16.35
CA PRO A 70 9.97 15.96 15.21
C PRO A 70 10.64 15.85 13.83
N LEU A 71 11.78 16.52 13.63
CA LEU A 71 12.51 16.45 12.37
C LEU A 71 13.04 15.04 12.06
N GLU A 72 13.39 14.26 13.07
CA GLU A 72 13.82 12.87 12.89
C GLU A 72 12.67 11.95 12.51
N ARG A 73 11.50 12.14 13.14
CA ARG A 73 10.25 11.43 12.80
C ARG A 73 9.86 11.73 11.36
N MET A 74 9.87 13.00 10.96
CA MET A 74 9.58 13.42 9.59
C MET A 74 10.56 12.82 8.57
N ARG A 75 11.87 12.88 8.84
CA ARG A 75 12.89 12.27 7.97
C ARG A 75 12.67 10.77 7.80
N THR A 76 12.39 10.08 8.90
CA THR A 76 12.13 8.63 8.89
C THR A 76 10.85 8.31 8.12
N LEU A 77 9.80 9.12 8.28
CA LEU A 77 8.55 9.00 7.54
C LEU A 77 8.78 9.14 6.03
N VAL A 78 9.49 10.17 5.59
CA VAL A 78 9.77 10.38 4.16
C VAL A 78 10.51 9.19 3.56
N HIS A 79 11.51 8.65 4.25
CA HIS A 79 12.23 7.45 3.78
C HIS A 79 11.32 6.22 3.73
N ALA A 80 10.48 6.00 4.74
CA ALA A 80 9.55 4.89 4.78
C ALA A 80 8.51 4.98 3.66
N PHE A 81 7.95 6.17 3.44
CA PHE A 81 6.97 6.44 2.39
C PHE A 81 7.53 6.27 0.98
N ILE A 82 8.75 6.78 0.70
CA ILE A 82 9.37 6.59 -0.61
C ILE A 82 9.64 5.11 -0.89
N ARG A 83 10.09 4.36 0.12
CA ARG A 83 10.32 2.92 -0.02
C ARG A 83 9.01 2.17 -0.31
N SER A 84 7.93 2.47 0.43
CA SER A 84 6.64 1.83 0.18
C SER A 84 6.11 2.14 -1.22
N GLU A 85 6.30 3.38 -1.72
CA GLU A 85 5.92 3.75 -3.09
C GLU A 85 6.67 2.96 -4.16
N CYS A 86 7.97 2.66 -3.93
CA CYS A 86 8.76 1.80 -4.81
C CYS A 86 8.28 0.34 -4.78
N GLU A 87 7.97 -0.19 -3.60
CA GLU A 87 7.47 -1.55 -3.41
C GLU A 87 6.06 -1.73 -4.03
N GLU A 88 5.20 -0.72 -3.90
CA GLU A 88 3.84 -0.73 -4.46
C GLU A 88 3.85 -0.67 -6.01
N ALA A 89 4.85 -0.03 -6.62
CA ALA A 89 4.81 0.34 -8.03
C ALA A 89 4.43 -0.81 -8.98
N ALA A 90 4.96 -2.02 -8.76
CA ALA A 90 4.65 -3.19 -9.57
C ALA A 90 3.19 -3.66 -9.42
N VAL A 91 2.67 -3.68 -8.19
CA VAL A 91 1.26 -4.02 -7.89
C VAL A 91 0.33 -3.00 -8.53
N ARG A 92 0.65 -1.71 -8.40
CA ARG A 92 -0.11 -0.60 -8.98
C ARG A 92 -0.19 -0.67 -10.50
N VAL A 93 0.91 -1.02 -11.19
CA VAL A 93 0.88 -1.22 -12.65
C VAL A 93 0.01 -2.42 -13.02
N ALA A 94 0.14 -3.53 -12.30
CA ALA A 94 -0.66 -4.72 -12.54
C ALA A 94 -2.16 -4.49 -12.30
N LEU A 95 -2.51 -3.71 -11.26
CA LEU A 95 -3.88 -3.32 -10.97
C LEU A 95 -4.44 -2.35 -12.01
N ASN A 96 -3.64 -1.39 -12.49
CA ASN A 96 -4.09 -0.47 -13.52
C ASN A 96 -4.47 -1.20 -14.82
N ASP A 97 -3.76 -2.28 -15.16
CA ASP A 97 -4.09 -3.17 -16.27
C ASP A 97 -5.33 -4.05 -15.98
N ALA A 98 -5.41 -4.61 -14.78
CA ALA A 98 -6.45 -5.58 -14.41
C ALA A 98 -7.81 -4.95 -14.05
N ALA A 99 -7.78 -3.76 -13.45
CA ALA A 99 -8.91 -3.05 -12.87
C ALA A 99 -8.61 -1.54 -12.79
N PRO A 100 -8.74 -0.78 -13.90
CA PRO A 100 -8.36 0.64 -13.95
C PRO A 100 -9.00 1.53 -12.88
N LEU A 101 -10.22 1.19 -12.44
CA LEU A 101 -11.00 1.93 -11.44
C LEU A 101 -10.64 1.56 -9.99
N TYR A 102 -9.65 0.70 -9.74
CA TYR A 102 -9.33 0.27 -8.36
C TYR A 102 -8.92 1.44 -7.45
N ARG A 103 -8.39 2.52 -8.02
CA ARG A 103 -7.96 3.71 -7.26
C ARG A 103 -9.12 4.48 -6.64
N ASP A 104 -10.33 4.24 -7.14
CA ASP A 104 -11.57 4.83 -6.64
C ASP A 104 -12.28 3.89 -5.65
N ALA A 105 -11.65 2.75 -5.30
CA ALA A 105 -12.19 1.85 -4.29
C ALA A 105 -12.21 2.54 -2.91
N PRO A 106 -13.23 2.27 -2.07
CA PRO A 106 -13.33 2.84 -0.72
C PRO A 106 -12.05 2.65 0.09
N GLU A 107 -11.41 1.48 0.00
CA GLU A 107 -10.17 1.16 0.70
C GLU A 107 -9.00 2.06 0.29
N ALA A 108 -8.93 2.46 -0.98
CA ALA A 108 -7.90 3.38 -1.48
C ALA A 108 -8.10 4.79 -0.91
N HIS A 109 -9.36 5.24 -0.87
CA HIS A 109 -9.72 6.52 -0.26
C HIS A 109 -9.47 6.53 1.25
N GLU A 110 -9.84 5.45 1.96
CA GLU A 110 -9.61 5.29 3.39
C GLU A 110 -8.12 5.30 3.74
N ALA A 111 -7.28 4.62 2.95
CA ALA A 111 -5.84 4.61 3.14
C ALA A 111 -5.24 6.02 3.04
N ARG A 112 -5.62 6.77 1.99
CA ARG A 112 -5.19 8.18 1.80
C ARG A 112 -5.66 9.06 2.95
N ALA A 113 -6.94 8.99 3.30
CA ALA A 113 -7.51 9.77 4.40
C ALA A 113 -6.88 9.43 5.76
N SER A 114 -6.48 8.17 5.98
CA SER A 114 -5.74 7.76 7.18
C SER A 114 -4.34 8.38 7.24
N GLY A 115 -3.61 8.36 6.12
CA GLY A 115 -2.31 9.01 6.00
C GLY A 115 -2.39 10.52 6.24
N GLU A 116 -3.33 11.19 5.60
CA GLU A 116 -3.58 12.63 5.76
C GLU A 116 -3.88 13.00 7.22
N ARG A 117 -4.78 12.26 7.89
CA ARG A 117 -5.08 12.48 9.31
C ARG A 117 -3.86 12.32 10.21
N THR A 118 -3.02 11.34 9.93
CA THR A 118 -1.78 11.08 10.68
C THR A 118 -0.80 12.26 10.53
N VAL A 119 -0.58 12.72 9.29
CA VAL A 119 0.31 13.87 9.02
C VAL A 119 -0.26 15.16 9.61
N GLN A 120 -1.57 15.40 9.48
CA GLN A 120 -2.22 16.59 10.08
C GLN A 120 -2.15 16.60 11.61
N ALA A 121 -2.25 15.45 12.27
CA ALA A 121 -2.06 15.36 13.71
C ALA A 121 -0.63 15.76 14.11
N PHE A 122 0.38 15.24 13.39
CA PHE A 122 1.77 15.61 13.60
C PHE A 122 2.05 17.09 13.32
N LEU A 123 1.49 17.67 12.25
CA LEU A 123 1.67 19.09 11.95
C LEU A 123 1.07 19.99 13.04
N ARG A 124 -0.07 19.62 13.63
CA ARG A 124 -0.66 20.35 14.77
C ARG A 124 0.20 20.27 16.03
N GLU A 125 0.86 19.14 16.27
CA GLU A 125 1.82 18.98 17.37
C GLU A 125 3.01 19.93 17.22
N VAL A 126 3.58 20.01 16.01
CA VAL A 126 4.83 20.73 15.74
C VAL A 126 4.62 22.22 15.44
N LEU A 127 3.45 22.60 14.94
CA LEU A 127 3.10 23.95 14.52
C LEU A 127 1.75 24.41 15.14
N PRO A 128 1.67 24.62 16.46
CA PRO A 128 0.41 24.87 17.17
C PRO A 128 -0.28 26.23 16.88
N GLY A 129 0.26 27.04 15.95
CA GLY A 129 -0.23 28.39 15.64
C GLY A 129 -0.48 28.70 14.16
N THR A 130 -0.38 27.72 13.27
CA THR A 130 -0.60 27.94 11.83
C THR A 130 -2.09 27.80 11.49
N PRO A 131 -2.74 28.81 10.89
CA PRO A 131 -4.11 28.67 10.38
C PRO A 131 -4.16 27.51 9.38
N GLN A 132 -5.22 26.70 9.44
CA GLN A 132 -5.45 25.64 8.48
C GLN A 132 -5.48 26.26 7.08
N ALA A 133 -4.56 25.87 6.21
CA ALA A 133 -4.63 26.28 4.81
C ALA A 133 -5.97 25.76 4.27
N THR A 134 -6.87 26.69 3.96
CA THR A 134 -8.15 26.41 3.31
C THR A 134 -7.82 25.66 2.01
N GLN A 135 -8.18 24.38 1.93
CA GLN A 135 -8.20 23.67 0.65
C GLN A 135 -9.45 24.16 -0.08
N ASP A 136 -9.26 25.12 -0.98
CA ASP A 136 -10.25 25.49 -2.02
C ASP A 136 -10.25 24.44 -3.15
#